data_AF-A0A9D4QF03-F1
#
_entry.id   AF-A0A9D4QF03-F1
#
_cell.length_a   1.000
_cell.length_b   1.000
_cell.length_c   1.000
_cell.angle_alpha   90.00
_cell.angle_beta   90.00
_cell.angle_gamma   90.00
#
_symmetry.space_group_name_H-M   'P 1'
#
loop_
_entity.id
_entity.type
_entity.pdbx_description
1 polymer ?
#
loop_
_entity_poly.entity_id
_entity_poly.type
_entity_poly.pdbx_seq_one_letter_code
_entity_poly.pdbx_strand_id
1 'polypeptide(L)'
;METYASTAFFASAFALHALLAFAQDPPGPGVCNAGAVFICYREYSSVLFRPELLPNADGSFNDTSYLSACSFFAPDSTCQLSIVHCPKPFRDQFARSEEGYKATRAIVCDAPSLQALVRISVCLNNDRMHKCVDTPTQPEPGTNPREYWCKFTQGSLRCVDDGVKECKHSYEQEKPIFRKYFAAVSNMFLCDAIASGSAAAAAPHALVFSAALKNGGFGLAHL
;
A
#
# COMPACT_ATOMS: atom_id res chain seq x y z
N MET A 1 -2.56 -39.33 43.08
CA MET A 1 -1.55 -38.42 42.51
C MET A 1 -1.45 -38.69 41.01
N GLU A 2 -2.41 -38.25 40.21
CA GLU A 2 -2.35 -38.39 38.74
C GLU A 2 -3.22 -37.30 38.11
N THR A 3 -2.77 -36.03 38.20
CA THR A 3 -3.50 -34.93 37.52
C THR A 3 -2.63 -33.69 37.30
N TYR A 4 -1.32 -33.85 37.06
CA TYR A 4 -0.43 -32.71 36.79
C TYR A 4 0.47 -32.87 35.54
N ALA A 5 0.27 -33.91 34.72
CA ALA A 5 1.11 -34.15 33.54
C ALA A 5 0.49 -33.71 32.20
N SER A 6 -0.83 -33.44 32.14
CA SER A 6 -1.52 -33.19 30.85
C SER A 6 -1.61 -31.71 30.45
N THR A 7 -1.35 -30.75 31.33
CA THR A 7 -1.45 -29.31 31.00
C THR A 7 -0.18 -28.72 30.41
N ALA A 8 0.98 -29.38 30.56
CA ALA A 8 2.26 -28.89 30.05
C ALA A 8 2.47 -29.15 28.55
N PHE A 9 1.77 -30.11 27.94
CA PHE A 9 1.90 -30.43 26.51
C PHE A 9 1.11 -29.51 25.58
N PHE A 10 0.04 -28.87 26.07
CA PHE A 10 -0.75 -27.95 25.25
C PHE A 10 -0.11 -26.56 25.15
N ALA A 11 0.60 -26.10 26.18
CA ALA A 11 1.24 -24.78 26.19
C ALA A 11 2.40 -24.67 25.17
N SER A 12 3.14 -25.75 24.95
CA SER A 12 4.27 -25.80 24.00
C SER A 12 3.81 -25.87 22.53
N ALA A 13 2.64 -26.46 22.25
CA ALA A 13 2.09 -26.51 20.89
C ALA A 13 1.63 -25.13 20.40
N PHE A 14 1.02 -24.30 21.26
CA PHE A 14 0.56 -22.96 20.88
C PHE A 14 1.72 -21.97 20.67
N ALA A 15 2.79 -22.07 21.46
CA ALA A 15 3.98 -21.23 21.27
C ALA A 15 4.71 -21.52 19.95
N LEU A 16 4.73 -22.78 19.51
CA LEU A 16 5.35 -23.17 18.23
C LEU A 16 4.55 -22.68 17.01
N HIS A 17 3.22 -22.68 17.09
CA HIS A 17 2.37 -22.17 16.01
C HIS A 17 2.45 -20.64 15.88
N ALA A 18 2.62 -19.91 16.99
CA ALA A 18 2.81 -18.47 16.97
C ALA A 18 4.16 -18.09 16.31
N LEU A 19 5.24 -18.84 16.57
CA LEU A 19 6.55 -18.59 15.96
C LEU A 19 6.59 -18.94 14.46
N LEU A 20 5.86 -19.96 14.02
CA LEU A 20 5.75 -20.35 12.60
C LEU A 20 4.94 -19.35 11.76
N ALA A 21 4.08 -18.53 12.37
CA ALA A 21 3.35 -17.47 11.66
C ALA A 21 4.23 -16.26 11.30
N PHE A 22 5.34 -16.04 12.01
CA PHE A 22 6.28 -14.93 11.76
C PHE A 22 7.52 -15.34 10.94
N ALA A 23 7.77 -16.64 10.80
CA ALA A 23 8.83 -17.20 9.98
C ALA A 23 8.35 -17.65 8.59
N GLN A 24 7.20 -17.15 8.12
CA GLN A 24 6.77 -17.44 6.76
C GLN A 24 7.65 -16.67 5.79
N ASP A 25 8.52 -17.40 5.10
CA ASP A 25 9.16 -16.96 3.86
C ASP A 25 8.14 -16.26 2.96
N PRO A 26 8.56 -15.28 2.13
CA PRO A 26 7.67 -14.65 1.18
C PRO A 26 6.91 -15.75 0.42
N PRO A 27 5.56 -15.67 0.35
CA PRO A 27 4.76 -16.73 -0.23
C PRO A 27 5.30 -17.10 -1.60
N GLY A 28 5.56 -18.40 -1.81
CA GLY A 28 6.01 -18.92 -3.09
C GLY A 28 5.08 -18.50 -4.24
N PRO A 29 5.57 -18.55 -5.50
CA PRO A 29 4.80 -18.13 -6.66
C PRO A 29 3.45 -18.89 -6.70
N GLY A 30 2.35 -18.17 -6.47
CA GLY A 30 0.99 -18.73 -6.52
C GLY A 30 0.07 -18.43 -5.34
N VAL A 31 0.57 -17.88 -4.22
CA VAL A 31 -0.28 -17.47 -3.08
C VAL A 31 -0.62 -15.98 -3.17
N CYS A 32 -1.90 -15.66 -3.13
CA CYS A 32 -2.37 -14.27 -3.05
C CYS A 32 -1.88 -13.60 -1.76
N ASN A 33 -1.06 -12.57 -1.90
CA ASN A 33 -0.64 -11.74 -0.78
C ASN A 33 -1.14 -10.30 -0.98
N ALA A 34 -2.26 -9.99 -0.35
CA ALA A 34 -2.87 -8.66 -0.39
C ALA A 34 -1.93 -7.55 0.14
N GLY A 35 -1.11 -7.88 1.14
CA GLY A 35 -0.10 -6.98 1.67
C GLY A 35 0.99 -6.66 0.64
N ALA A 36 1.46 -7.66 -0.10
CA ALA A 36 2.44 -7.47 -1.17
C ALA A 36 1.90 -6.61 -2.32
N VAL A 37 0.62 -6.81 -2.68
CA VAL A 37 -0.07 -5.98 -3.69
C VAL A 37 -0.16 -4.53 -3.24
N PHE A 38 -0.57 -4.29 -1.98
CA PHE A 38 -0.60 -2.95 -1.42
C PHE A 38 0.78 -2.31 -1.39
N ILE A 39 1.81 -3.04 -0.95
CA ILE A 39 3.20 -2.56 -0.92
C ILE A 39 3.67 -2.16 -2.31
N CYS A 40 3.40 -2.98 -3.33
CA CYS A 40 3.74 -2.68 -4.71
C CYS A 40 3.13 -1.34 -5.17
N TYR A 41 1.85 -1.11 -4.88
CA TYR A 41 1.23 0.17 -5.22
C TYR A 41 1.74 1.36 -4.41
N ARG A 42 2.04 1.13 -3.13
CA ARG A 42 2.60 2.16 -2.26
C ARG A 42 3.95 2.66 -2.76
N GLU A 43 4.74 1.83 -3.43
CA GLU A 43 5.98 2.30 -4.05
C GLU A 43 5.71 3.41 -5.07
N TYR A 44 4.63 3.32 -5.84
CA TYR A 44 4.27 4.37 -6.80
C TYR A 44 3.88 5.72 -6.16
N SER A 45 3.33 5.72 -4.93
CA SER A 45 2.98 6.97 -4.25
C SER A 45 4.19 7.75 -3.73
N SER A 46 5.36 7.11 -3.68
CA SER A 46 6.59 7.69 -3.15
C SER A 46 7.34 8.57 -4.16
N VAL A 47 6.85 8.67 -5.40
CA VAL A 47 7.54 9.37 -6.50
C VAL A 47 7.96 10.79 -6.11
N LEU A 48 7.12 11.55 -5.41
CA LEU A 48 7.40 12.93 -5.01
C LEU A 48 8.56 13.07 -3.99
N PHE A 49 8.98 11.98 -3.37
CA PHE A 49 10.08 11.95 -2.41
C PHE A 49 11.35 11.35 -3.00
N ARG A 50 11.36 11.05 -4.30
CA ARG A 50 12.53 10.49 -4.96
C ARG A 50 13.65 11.53 -5.05
N PRO A 51 14.92 11.14 -4.80
CA PRO A 51 16.06 12.06 -4.84
C PRO A 51 16.22 12.76 -6.19
N GLU A 52 15.78 12.12 -7.28
CA GLU A 52 15.88 12.72 -8.61
C GLU A 52 14.97 13.93 -8.79
N LEU A 53 13.89 14.04 -8.00
CA LEU A 53 12.95 15.16 -8.02
C LEU A 53 13.29 16.23 -6.97
N LEU A 54 14.51 16.22 -6.42
CA LEU A 54 15.00 17.32 -5.59
C LEU A 54 14.93 18.63 -6.39
N PRO A 55 14.06 19.55 -5.99
CA PRO A 55 13.84 20.76 -6.75
C PRO A 55 15.03 21.70 -6.63
N ASN A 56 15.27 22.44 -7.71
CA ASN A 56 16.08 23.64 -7.69
C ASN A 56 15.50 24.66 -6.70
N ALA A 57 16.26 25.70 -6.37
CA ALA A 57 15.85 26.73 -5.41
C ALA A 57 14.51 27.44 -5.76
N ASP A 58 14.08 27.37 -7.02
CA ASP A 58 12.81 27.92 -7.53
C ASP A 58 11.66 26.90 -7.60
N GLY A 59 11.86 25.68 -7.09
CA GLY A 59 10.86 24.60 -7.16
C GLY A 59 10.76 23.91 -8.52
N SER A 60 11.70 24.15 -9.45
CA SER A 60 11.78 23.46 -10.74
C SER A 60 12.60 22.18 -10.67
N PHE A 61 12.41 21.29 -11.66
CA PHE A 61 13.28 20.14 -11.92
C PHE A 61 13.76 20.18 -13.37
N ASN A 62 14.85 19.47 -13.69
CA ASN A 62 15.35 19.38 -15.07
C ASN A 62 14.64 18.26 -15.85
N ASP A 63 14.80 18.25 -17.18
CA ASP A 63 14.18 17.26 -18.07
C ASP A 63 14.59 15.82 -17.75
N THR A 64 15.82 15.60 -17.29
CA THR A 64 16.29 14.27 -16.86
C THR A 64 15.52 13.77 -15.64
N SER A 65 15.30 14.63 -14.64
CA SER A 65 14.50 14.35 -13.46
C SER A 65 13.03 14.05 -13.82
N TYR A 66 12.46 14.81 -14.76
CA TYR A 66 11.13 14.55 -15.30
C TYR A 66 11.02 13.19 -15.96
N LEU A 67 11.93 12.89 -16.89
CA LEU A 67 11.93 11.62 -17.61
C LEU A 67 12.16 10.44 -16.67
N SER A 68 13.02 10.60 -15.66
CA SER A 68 13.22 9.61 -14.59
C SER A 68 11.93 9.36 -13.80
N ALA A 69 11.26 10.42 -13.36
CA ALA A 69 10.00 10.31 -12.60
C ALA A 69 8.86 9.70 -13.42
N CYS A 70 8.72 10.07 -14.70
CA CYS A 70 7.68 9.50 -15.56
C CYS A 70 8.00 8.05 -15.96
N SER A 71 9.26 7.72 -16.25
CA SER A 71 9.66 6.34 -16.62
C SER A 71 9.52 5.33 -15.49
N PHE A 72 9.43 5.80 -14.24
CA PHE A 72 9.02 4.95 -13.11
C PHE A 72 7.62 4.33 -13.30
N PHE A 73 6.75 4.99 -14.07
CA PHE A 73 5.41 4.52 -14.38
C PHE A 73 5.35 3.91 -15.79
N ALA A 74 5.46 2.58 -15.84
CA ALA A 74 5.14 1.80 -17.03
C ALA A 74 3.69 2.07 -17.53
N PRO A 75 3.35 1.72 -18.79
CA PRO A 75 1.97 1.87 -19.28
C PRO A 75 0.94 1.12 -18.43
N ASP A 76 1.32 -0.08 -17.96
CA ASP A 76 0.56 -0.92 -17.04
C ASP A 76 1.37 -1.17 -15.77
N SER A 77 0.71 -1.25 -14.61
CA SER A 77 1.43 -1.49 -13.36
C SER A 77 2.02 -2.91 -13.33
N THR A 78 3.22 -3.06 -12.77
CA THR A 78 3.79 -4.40 -12.54
C THR A 78 3.07 -5.14 -11.42
N CYS A 79 2.29 -4.43 -10.59
CA CYS A 79 1.51 -5.00 -9.50
C CYS A 79 0.40 -5.93 -9.98
N GLN A 80 -0.01 -5.85 -11.25
CA GLN A 80 -0.98 -6.76 -11.85
C GLN A 80 -0.51 -8.22 -11.80
N LEU A 81 0.80 -8.47 -11.90
CA LEU A 81 1.38 -9.81 -11.88
C LEU A 81 1.15 -10.52 -10.54
N SER A 82 1.12 -9.77 -9.43
CA SER A 82 0.89 -10.33 -8.09
C SER A 82 -0.57 -10.70 -7.82
N ILE A 83 -1.49 -10.38 -8.74
CA ILE A 83 -2.95 -10.41 -8.48
C ILE A 83 -3.67 -11.46 -9.26
N VAL A 84 -3.08 -11.96 -10.33
CA VAL A 84 -3.62 -13.08 -11.10
C VAL A 84 -3.95 -14.29 -10.19
N HIS A 85 -3.18 -14.45 -9.11
CA HIS A 85 -3.34 -15.52 -8.10
C HIS A 85 -4.37 -15.22 -7.01
N CYS A 86 -5.01 -14.04 -7.01
CA CYS A 86 -5.96 -13.66 -5.98
C CYS A 86 -7.40 -14.11 -6.28
N PRO A 87 -8.22 -14.34 -5.22
CA PRO A 87 -9.64 -14.62 -5.38
C PRO A 87 -10.35 -13.51 -6.15
N LYS A 88 -11.38 -13.86 -6.93
CA LYS A 88 -12.13 -12.91 -7.77
C LYS A 88 -12.55 -11.62 -7.04
N PRO A 89 -13.12 -11.66 -5.82
CA PRO A 89 -13.49 -10.43 -5.11
C PRO A 89 -12.32 -9.49 -4.83
N PHE A 90 -11.11 -10.03 -4.63
CA PHE A 90 -9.90 -9.22 -4.43
C PHE A 90 -9.40 -8.64 -5.77
N ARG A 91 -9.47 -9.43 -6.85
CA ARG A 91 -9.12 -8.96 -8.20
C ARG A 91 -10.06 -7.85 -8.69
N ASP A 92 -11.35 -7.94 -8.35
CA ASP A 92 -12.33 -6.92 -8.73
C ASP A 92 -12.06 -5.58 -8.03
N GLN A 93 -11.59 -5.61 -6.76
CA GLN A 93 -11.18 -4.39 -6.04
C GLN A 93 -9.96 -3.72 -6.66
N PHE A 94 -9.08 -4.50 -7.30
CA PHE A 94 -7.86 -3.99 -7.91
C PHE A 94 -8.10 -3.12 -9.14
N ALA A 95 -9.26 -3.23 -9.80
CA ALA A 95 -9.62 -2.33 -10.89
C ALA A 95 -9.53 -0.84 -10.46
N ARG A 96 -10.00 -0.54 -9.24
CA ARG A 96 -9.91 0.82 -8.68
C ARG A 96 -8.47 1.19 -8.32
N SER A 97 -7.65 0.23 -7.88
CA SER A 97 -6.23 0.50 -7.64
C SER A 97 -5.49 0.84 -8.93
N GLU A 98 -5.81 0.13 -10.02
CA GLU A 98 -5.27 0.40 -11.36
C GLU A 98 -5.72 1.75 -11.92
N GLU A 99 -6.98 2.13 -11.70
CA GLU A 99 -7.46 3.47 -12.03
C GLU A 99 -6.66 4.54 -11.26
N GLY A 100 -6.41 4.31 -9.96
CA GLY A 100 -5.56 5.17 -9.14
C GLY A 100 -4.12 5.26 -9.67
N TYR A 101 -3.54 4.14 -10.09
CA TYR A 101 -2.22 4.09 -10.73
C TYR A 101 -2.18 4.90 -12.03
N LYS A 102 -3.14 4.66 -12.94
CA LYS A 102 -3.23 5.36 -14.22
C LYS A 102 -3.42 6.86 -14.05
N ALA A 103 -4.25 7.27 -13.09
CA ALA A 103 -4.44 8.68 -12.76
C ALA A 103 -3.15 9.29 -12.17
N THR A 104 -2.46 8.58 -11.27
CA THR A 104 -1.18 9.03 -10.70
C THR A 104 -0.13 9.20 -11.79
N ARG A 105 0.01 8.20 -12.68
CA ARG A 105 0.88 8.25 -13.86
C ARG A 105 0.56 9.45 -14.75
N ALA A 106 -0.71 9.67 -15.07
CA ALA A 106 -1.11 10.79 -15.93
C ALA A 106 -0.73 12.16 -15.36
N ILE A 107 -0.76 12.31 -14.03
CA ILE A 107 -0.35 13.54 -13.34
C ILE A 107 1.18 13.68 -13.32
N VAL A 108 1.91 12.60 -13.03
CA VAL A 108 3.39 12.61 -12.94
C VAL A 108 4.03 12.78 -14.32
N CYS A 109 3.46 12.15 -15.34
CA CYS A 109 3.91 12.24 -16.73
C CYS A 109 3.34 13.45 -17.48
N ASP A 110 2.76 14.43 -16.76
CA ASP A 110 2.42 15.74 -17.29
C ASP A 110 3.35 16.77 -16.62
N ALA A 111 4.31 17.30 -17.37
CA ALA A 111 5.35 18.16 -16.80
C ALA A 111 4.81 19.37 -16.01
N PRO A 112 3.77 20.11 -16.47
CA PRO A 112 3.15 21.18 -15.69
C PRO A 112 2.55 20.67 -14.37
N SER A 113 1.84 19.55 -14.40
CA SER A 113 1.26 18.96 -13.19
C SER A 113 2.32 18.48 -12.21
N LEU A 114 3.38 17.81 -12.68
CA LEU A 114 4.48 17.39 -11.82
C LEU A 114 5.19 18.60 -11.19
N GLN A 115 5.39 19.69 -11.96
CA GLN A 115 5.98 20.91 -11.42
C GLN A 115 5.11 21.53 -10.32
N ALA A 116 3.79 21.56 -10.51
CA ALA A 116 2.87 22.02 -9.48
C ALA A 116 2.96 21.15 -8.20
N LEU A 117 3.07 19.83 -8.35
CA LEU A 117 3.24 18.91 -7.21
C LEU A 117 4.55 19.13 -6.48
N VAL A 118 5.66 19.24 -7.20
CA VAL A 118 7.00 19.42 -6.61
C VAL A 118 7.07 20.76 -5.85
N ARG A 119 6.51 21.83 -6.41
CA ARG A 119 6.46 23.14 -5.72
C ARG A 119 5.69 23.06 -4.40
N ILE A 120 4.51 22.43 -4.39
CA ILE A 120 3.75 22.24 -3.15
C ILE A 120 4.47 21.31 -2.18
N SER A 121 5.07 20.21 -2.66
CA SER A 121 5.71 19.22 -1.80
C SER A 121 6.93 19.79 -1.07
N VAL A 122 7.67 20.72 -1.68
CA VAL A 122 8.76 21.46 -1.00
C VAL A 122 8.24 22.27 0.17
N CYS A 123 7.12 22.97 -0.02
CA CYS A 123 6.60 23.81 1.03
C CYS A 123 6.04 23.00 2.19
N LEU A 124 5.20 22.02 1.88
CA LEU A 124 4.58 21.18 2.90
C LEU A 124 5.63 20.28 3.56
N ASN A 125 6.66 19.85 2.83
CA ASN A 125 7.65 18.87 3.22
C ASN A 125 7.01 17.61 3.89
N ASN A 126 7.83 16.65 4.28
CA ASN A 126 7.30 15.44 4.92
C ASN A 126 6.82 15.76 6.35
N ASP A 127 7.63 16.48 7.13
CA ASP A 127 7.38 16.77 8.55
C ASP A 127 6.13 17.63 8.79
N ARG A 128 5.91 18.72 8.04
CA ARG A 128 4.71 19.55 8.26
C ARG A 128 3.45 18.83 7.79
N MET A 129 3.56 17.99 6.75
CA MET A 129 2.43 17.14 6.35
C MET A 129 2.07 16.16 7.46
N HIS A 130 3.03 15.43 8.03
CA HIS A 130 2.78 14.51 9.14
C HIS A 130 2.22 15.23 10.38
N LYS A 131 2.79 16.40 10.70
CA LYS A 131 2.30 17.25 11.79
C LYS A 131 0.85 17.71 11.56
N CYS A 132 0.51 18.11 10.34
CA CYS A 132 -0.86 18.53 10.04
C CYS A 132 -1.85 17.37 10.09
N VAL A 133 -1.47 16.21 9.55
CA VAL A 133 -2.34 15.02 9.53
C VAL A 133 -2.44 14.35 10.91
N ASP A 134 -1.62 14.78 11.86
CA ASP A 134 -1.50 14.18 13.20
C ASP A 134 -1.22 12.67 13.09
N THR A 135 -0.14 12.37 12.37
CA THR A 135 0.34 10.99 12.16
C THR A 135 1.84 10.92 12.40
N PRO A 136 2.34 9.81 12.97
CA PRO A 136 3.78 9.59 13.05
C PRO A 136 4.38 9.49 11.65
N THR A 137 5.67 9.79 11.50
CA THR A 137 6.40 9.73 10.20
C THR A 137 6.57 8.31 9.68
N GLN A 138 6.33 7.30 10.53
CA GLN A 138 6.32 5.89 10.17
C GLN A 138 5.13 5.19 10.83
N PRO A 139 4.59 4.11 10.22
CA PRO A 139 3.60 3.27 10.86
C PRO A 139 4.14 2.72 12.19
N GLU A 140 3.32 2.76 13.23
CA GLU A 140 3.68 2.15 14.52
C GLU A 140 3.74 0.61 14.37
N PRO A 141 4.67 -0.08 15.06
CA PRO A 141 4.74 -1.53 15.04
C PRO A 141 3.38 -2.17 15.41
N GLY A 142 2.89 -3.09 14.58
CA GLY A 142 1.62 -3.79 14.80
C GLY A 142 0.38 -3.07 14.25
N THR A 143 0.51 -1.86 13.70
CA THR A 143 -0.60 -1.19 12.99
C THR A 143 -0.78 -1.73 11.58
N ASN A 144 -2.01 -1.69 11.06
CA ASN A 144 -2.28 -2.03 9.67
C ASN A 144 -1.61 -0.98 8.76
N PRO A 145 -0.59 -1.35 7.95
CA PRO A 145 0.13 -0.37 7.13
C PRO A 145 -0.80 0.37 6.17
N ARG A 146 -1.83 -0.30 5.65
CA ARG A 146 -2.78 0.31 4.72
C ARG A 146 -3.62 1.40 5.39
N GLU A 147 -4.06 1.15 6.61
CA GLU A 147 -4.84 2.11 7.39
C GLU A 147 -4.02 3.37 7.68
N TYR A 148 -2.76 3.19 8.08
CA TYR A 148 -1.81 4.30 8.27
C TYR A 148 -1.69 5.16 7.00
N TRP A 149 -1.39 4.54 5.86
CA TRP A 149 -1.19 5.27 4.60
C TRP A 149 -2.49 5.91 4.09
N CYS A 150 -3.64 5.31 4.38
CA CYS A 150 -4.93 5.90 4.05
C CYS A 150 -5.26 7.11 4.93
N LYS A 151 -5.01 7.03 6.25
CA LYS A 151 -5.12 8.18 7.15
C LYS A 151 -4.21 9.31 6.68
N PHE A 152 -2.96 8.99 6.34
CA PHE A 152 -2.00 9.97 5.83
C PHE A 152 -2.53 10.63 4.54
N THR A 153 -2.85 9.83 3.51
CA THR A 153 -3.26 10.32 2.18
C THR A 153 -4.54 11.15 2.23
N GLN A 154 -5.57 10.68 2.94
CA GLN A 154 -6.83 11.40 3.09
C GLN A 154 -6.67 12.64 3.98
N GLY A 155 -5.81 12.58 5.00
CA GLY A 155 -5.45 13.73 5.82
C GLY A 155 -4.74 14.81 5.00
N SER A 156 -3.82 14.42 4.10
CA SER A 156 -3.09 15.36 3.23
C SER A 156 -4.02 16.21 2.37
N LEU A 157 -5.16 15.65 1.92
CA LEU A 157 -6.18 16.40 1.17
C LEU A 157 -6.79 17.55 1.97
N ARG A 158 -6.98 17.37 3.28
CA ARG A 158 -7.51 18.39 4.18
C ARG A 158 -6.41 19.38 4.59
N CYS A 159 -5.21 18.86 4.79
CA CYS A 159 -4.05 19.59 5.25
C CYS A 159 -3.41 20.51 4.22
N VAL A 160 -3.69 20.31 2.93
CA VAL A 160 -3.12 21.17 1.89
C VAL A 160 -3.50 22.64 2.10
N ASP A 161 -4.73 22.94 2.53
CA ASP A 161 -5.18 24.34 2.69
C ASP A 161 -4.52 25.05 3.87
N ASP A 162 -4.31 24.34 4.99
CA ASP A 162 -3.67 24.91 6.17
C ASP A 162 -2.15 24.92 6.04
N GLY A 163 -1.58 23.82 5.54
CA GLY A 163 -0.14 23.71 5.34
C GLY A 163 0.39 24.71 4.30
N VAL A 164 -0.40 25.08 3.28
CA VAL A 164 0.07 26.09 2.33
C VAL A 164 0.04 27.52 2.86
N LYS A 165 -0.71 27.81 3.93
CA LYS A 165 -0.71 29.16 4.56
C LYS A 165 0.65 29.49 5.18
N GLU A 166 1.41 28.46 5.58
CA GLU A 166 2.77 28.59 6.11
C GLU A 166 3.83 28.72 5.00
N CYS A 167 3.43 28.72 3.73
CA CYS A 167 4.31 28.94 2.59
C CYS A 167 4.59 30.41 2.34
N LYS A 168 5.79 30.73 1.84
CA LYS A 168 6.13 32.08 1.38
C LYS A 168 5.36 32.51 0.12
N HIS A 169 4.91 31.54 -0.68
CA HIS A 169 4.20 31.76 -1.94
C HIS A 169 2.78 31.20 -1.86
N SER A 170 1.85 31.86 -2.53
CA SER A 170 0.50 31.34 -2.73
C SER A 170 0.54 30.19 -3.74
N TYR A 171 -0.06 29.05 -3.39
CA TYR A 171 -0.17 27.86 -4.24
C TYR A 171 -1.62 27.56 -4.66
N GLU A 172 -2.49 28.58 -4.69
CA GLU A 172 -3.90 28.40 -5.02
C GLU A 172 -4.12 27.78 -6.41
N GLN A 173 -3.21 28.01 -7.35
CA GLN A 173 -3.28 27.44 -8.71
C GLN A 173 -2.83 25.97 -8.74
N GLU A 174 -1.92 25.57 -7.87
CA GLU A 174 -1.34 24.23 -7.78
C GLU A 174 -2.17 23.29 -6.90
N LYS A 175 -2.93 23.82 -5.92
CA LYS A 175 -3.80 23.03 -5.02
C LYS A 175 -4.69 22.01 -5.74
N PRO A 176 -5.37 22.32 -6.87
CA PRO A 176 -6.19 21.35 -7.57
C PRO A 176 -5.39 20.14 -8.05
N ILE A 177 -4.15 20.34 -8.49
CA ILE A 177 -3.27 19.25 -8.93
C ILE A 177 -2.85 18.39 -7.73
N PHE A 178 -2.49 19.02 -6.62
CA PHE A 178 -2.18 18.31 -5.38
C PHE A 178 -3.36 17.43 -4.91
N ARG A 179 -4.58 17.99 -4.92
CA ARG A 179 -5.79 17.24 -4.56
C ARG A 179 -6.07 16.09 -5.53
N LYS A 180 -5.90 16.30 -6.83
CA LYS A 180 -6.04 15.23 -7.84
C LYS A 180 -5.04 14.09 -7.59
N TYR A 181 -3.80 14.41 -7.25
CA TYR A 181 -2.77 13.41 -6.95
C TYR A 181 -3.13 12.57 -5.71
N PHE A 182 -3.44 13.22 -4.58
CA PHE A 182 -3.77 12.48 -3.35
C PHE A 182 -5.12 11.74 -3.44
N ALA A 183 -6.06 12.19 -4.28
CA ALA A 183 -7.26 11.42 -4.60
C ALA A 183 -6.92 10.16 -5.43
N ALA A 184 -6.03 10.29 -6.42
CA ALA A 184 -5.55 9.15 -7.21
C ALA A 184 -4.81 8.13 -6.33
N VAL A 185 -3.95 8.58 -5.42
CA VAL A 185 -3.27 7.72 -4.44
C VAL A 185 -4.26 7.07 -3.48
N SER A 186 -5.30 7.78 -3.04
CA SER A 186 -6.36 7.22 -2.18
C SER A 186 -7.12 6.09 -2.89
N ASN A 187 -7.41 6.24 -4.18
CA ASN A 187 -7.99 5.18 -5.01
C ASN A 187 -7.01 4.02 -5.19
N MET A 188 -5.74 4.31 -5.42
CA MET A 188 -4.68 3.32 -5.54
C MET A 188 -4.61 2.42 -4.28
N PHE A 189 -4.80 3.00 -3.10
CA PHE A 189 -4.80 2.30 -1.81
C PHE A 189 -6.18 1.75 -1.38
N LEU A 190 -7.25 2.06 -2.11
CA LEU A 190 -8.65 1.78 -1.77
C LEU A 190 -9.05 2.26 -0.37
N CYS A 191 -8.71 3.51 -0.03
CA CYS A 191 -8.93 4.05 1.32
C CYS A 191 -10.41 4.14 1.73
N ASP A 192 -11.33 4.30 0.76
CA ASP A 192 -12.77 4.37 1.04
C ASP A 192 -13.35 3.01 1.49
N ALA A 193 -12.69 1.89 1.15
CA ALA A 193 -13.10 0.56 1.61
C ALA A 193 -12.86 0.37 3.13
N ILE A 194 -11.93 1.15 3.70
CA ILE A 194 -11.62 1.14 5.14
C ILE A 194 -12.57 2.10 5.88
N ALA A 195 -12.79 3.30 5.34
CA ALA A 195 -13.66 4.32 5.94
C ALA A 195 -15.13 3.91 6.04
N SER A 196 -15.60 3.03 5.14
CA SER A 196 -16.97 2.49 5.13
C SER A 196 -17.18 1.26 6.03
N GLY A 197 -16.20 0.92 6.88
CA GLY A 197 -16.27 -0.29 7.72
C GLY A 197 -16.26 -1.60 6.93
N SER A 198 -16.02 -1.54 5.62
CA SER A 198 -15.96 -2.69 4.70
C SER A 198 -14.61 -3.40 4.75
N ALA A 199 -13.79 -3.14 5.78
CA ALA A 199 -12.56 -3.86 6.10
C ALA A 199 -12.76 -5.37 6.32
N ALA A 200 -14.01 -5.85 6.34
CA ALA A 200 -14.36 -7.27 6.39
C ALA A 200 -14.04 -8.06 5.09
N ALA A 201 -13.60 -7.42 4.00
CA ALA A 201 -13.20 -8.13 2.79
C ALA A 201 -11.69 -8.06 2.55
N ALA A 202 -11.00 -9.15 2.93
CA ALA A 202 -9.67 -9.58 2.48
C ALA A 202 -8.44 -9.05 3.24
N ALA A 203 -8.38 -9.31 4.55
CA ALA A 203 -7.29 -10.19 4.97
C ALA A 203 -7.84 -11.62 4.87
N PRO A 204 -7.46 -12.44 3.88
CA PRO A 204 -7.64 -13.86 4.06
C PRO A 204 -6.71 -14.22 5.22
N HIS A 205 -7.28 -14.48 6.40
CA HIS A 205 -6.72 -15.52 7.24
C HIS A 205 -6.39 -16.66 6.30
N ALA A 206 -5.11 -17.07 6.27
CA ALA A 206 -4.61 -18.13 5.42
C ALA A 206 -5.65 -19.25 5.37
N LEU A 207 -6.36 -19.37 4.24
CA LEU A 207 -7.27 -20.47 4.03
C LEU A 207 -6.38 -21.68 3.77
N VAL A 208 -5.97 -22.31 4.87
CA VAL A 208 -5.40 -23.65 4.86
C VAL A 208 -6.49 -24.56 4.33
N PHE A 209 -6.47 -24.81 3.02
CA PHE A 209 -7.22 -25.92 2.45
C PHE A 209 -6.55 -27.20 2.96
N SER A 210 -7.10 -27.77 4.04
CA SER A 210 -6.85 -29.15 4.41
C SER A 210 -7.32 -30.01 3.23
N ALA A 211 -6.37 -30.45 2.41
CA ALA A 211 -6.64 -31.45 1.38
C ALA A 211 -7.11 -32.72 2.10
N ALA A 212 -8.39 -33.04 1.95
CA ALA A 212 -8.93 -34.32 2.33
C ALA A 212 -8.21 -35.40 1.51
N LEU A 213 -7.29 -36.12 2.15
CA LEU A 213 -6.73 -37.39 1.66
C LEU A 213 -7.87 -38.41 1.57
N LYS A 214 -8.56 -38.42 0.43
CA LYS A 214 -9.40 -39.54 0.00
C LYS A 214 -8.46 -40.59 -0.60
N ASN A 215 -7.78 -41.34 0.27
CA ASN A 215 -7.03 -42.52 -0.15
C ASN A 215 -8.03 -43.61 -0.57
N GLY A 216 -8.28 -43.68 -1.87
CA GLY A 216 -8.81 -44.87 -2.52
C GLY A 216 -7.69 -45.87 -2.76
N GLY A 217 -7.94 -47.12 -2.36
CA GLY A 217 -7.47 -48.32 -3.06
C GLY A 217 -5.98 -48.68 -2.94
N PHE A 218 -5.68 -49.57 -2.00
CA PHE A 218 -4.72 -50.63 -2.26
C PHE A 218 -5.36 -51.97 -1.88
N GLY A 219 -5.50 -52.83 -2.89
CA GLY A 219 -5.96 -54.19 -2.73
C GLY A 219 -4.92 -55.04 -2.04
N LEU A 220 -5.41 -56.03 -1.29
CA LEU A 220 -4.64 -57.17 -0.83
C LEU A 220 -5.45 -58.42 -1.20
N ALA A 221 -5.01 -59.06 -2.28
CA ALA A 221 -5.36 -60.41 -2.63
C ALA A 221 -4.33 -61.37 -2.02
N HIS A 222 -4.84 -62.43 -1.38
CA HIS A 222 -4.26 -63.75 -1.13
C HIS A 222 -2.73 -63.95 -1.15
N LEU A 223 -2.18 -64.32 0.01
CA LEU A 223 -1.74 -65.70 0.33
C LEU A 223 -1.58 -65.85 1.85
#